data_AF-A0AAV2B469-F1
#
_entry.id   AF-A0AAV2B469-F1
#
_cell.length_a   1.000
_cell.length_b   1.000
_cell.length_c   1.000
_cell.angle_alpha   90.00
_cell.angle_beta   90.00
_cell.angle_gamma   90.00
#
_symmetry.space_group_name_H-M   'P 1'
#
loop_
_entity.id
_entity.type
_entity.pdbx_description
1 polymer ?
#
loop_
_entity_poly.entity_id
_entity_poly.type
_entity_poly.pdbx_seq_one_letter_code
_entity_poly.pdbx_strand_id
1 'polypeptide(L)'
;MFSVDDRVHDIGLMKLNKRIECSWMSSPICLPQEDLNKYGKNLIVAGWGRHSDESKKKEMREGEMTQVQNEECLQEGQSLSKARHYLCAVA
;
A
#
# COMPACT_ATOMS: atom_id res chain seq x y z
N MET A 1 -14.65 -11.21 4.36
CA MET A 1 -14.80 -10.46 5.63
C MET A 1 -13.42 -10.12 6.14
N PHE A 2 -13.17 -8.92 6.67
CA PHE A 2 -11.87 -8.53 7.22
C PHE A 2 -11.43 -9.48 8.34
N SER A 3 -10.15 -9.87 8.34
CA SER A 3 -9.53 -10.72 9.37
C SER A 3 -8.31 -10.02 9.95
N VAL A 4 -8.28 -9.85 11.27
CA VAL A 4 -7.15 -9.24 11.99
C VAL A 4 -5.96 -10.19 12.05
N ASP A 5 -6.22 -11.46 12.36
CA ASP A 5 -5.18 -12.48 12.55
C ASP A 5 -4.45 -12.77 11.24
N ASP A 6 -5.20 -12.87 10.14
CA ASP A 6 -4.65 -13.18 8.84
C ASP A 6 -4.30 -11.95 8.02
N ARG A 7 -4.69 -10.74 8.47
CA ARG A 7 -4.58 -9.48 7.72
C ARG A 7 -5.22 -9.53 6.33
N VAL A 8 -6.31 -10.27 6.17
CA VAL A 8 -7.01 -10.43 4.88
C VAL A 8 -8.11 -9.38 4.76
N HIS A 9 -8.26 -8.79 3.57
CA HIS A 9 -9.16 -7.66 3.30
C HIS A 9 -8.90 -6.44 4.21
N ASP A 10 -7.62 -6.13 4.45
CA ASP A 10 -7.18 -4.99 5.26
C ASP A 10 -7.37 -3.67 4.51
N ILE A 11 -8.63 -3.23 4.40
CA ILE A 11 -9.05 -1.98 3.78
C ILE A 11 -10.27 -1.40 4.50
N GLY A 12 -10.27 -0.09 4.70
CA GLY A 12 -11.38 0.64 5.32
C GLY A 12 -11.69 1.94 4.56
N LEU A 13 -12.96 2.35 4.58
CA LEU A 13 -13.41 3.62 4.01
C LEU A 13 -13.75 4.59 5.13
N MET A 14 -13.16 5.79 5.09
CA MET A 14 -13.45 6.88 6.02
C MET A 14 -14.22 7.99 5.30
N LYS A 15 -15.47 8.20 5.70
CA LYS A 15 -16.27 9.32 5.21
C LYS A 15 -15.98 10.57 6.03
N LEU A 16 -15.48 11.62 5.37
CA LEU A 16 -15.27 12.91 6.00
C LEU A 16 -16.59 13.60 6.33
N ASN A 17 -16.61 14.36 7.42
CA ASN A 17 -17.77 15.17 7.81
C ASN A 17 -18.01 16.35 6.85
N LYS A 18 -16.98 16.79 6.13
CA LYS A 18 -17.01 17.86 5.12
C LYS A 18 -16.24 17.44 3.88
N ARG A 19 -16.68 17.92 2.72
CA ARG A 19 -15.99 17.72 1.44
C ARG A 19 -14.65 18.46 1.45
N ILE A 20 -13.63 17.85 0.86
CA ILE A 20 -12.37 18.52 0.52
C ILE A 20 -12.54 19.09 -0.88
N GLU A 21 -12.25 20.38 -1.04
CA GLU A 21 -12.18 21.02 -2.36
C GLU A 21 -10.88 20.63 -3.06
N CYS A 22 -10.98 20.25 -4.33
CA CYS A 22 -9.81 19.86 -5.12
C CYS A 22 -8.96 21.09 -5.46
N SER A 23 -7.64 20.93 -5.35
CA SER A 23 -6.65 21.95 -5.67
C SER A 23 -5.34 21.28 -6.12
N TRP A 24 -4.33 22.10 -6.39
CA TRP A 24 -2.99 21.61 -6.72
C TRP A 24 -2.34 20.78 -5.58
N MET A 25 -2.74 21.01 -4.31
CA MET A 25 -2.25 20.22 -3.16
C MET A 25 -3.21 19.11 -2.73
N SER A 26 -4.47 19.14 -3.18
CA SER A 26 -5.53 18.25 -2.72
C SER A 26 -6.24 17.63 -3.91
N SER A 27 -5.96 16.38 -4.23
CA SER A 27 -6.61 15.66 -5.34
C SER A 27 -6.77 14.17 -4.99
N PRO A 28 -7.84 13.52 -5.46
CA PRO A 28 -8.03 12.09 -5.25
C PRO A 28 -7.03 11.26 -6.07
N ILE A 29 -6.75 10.04 -5.60
CA ILE A 29 -6.02 9.03 -6.38
C ILE A 29 -6.98 8.23 -7.28
N CYS A 30 -6.51 7.82 -8.45
CA CYS A 30 -7.28 6.94 -9.33
C CYS A 30 -7.38 5.53 -8.73
N LEU A 31 -8.56 4.91 -8.85
CA LEU A 31 -8.72 3.48 -8.55
C LEU A 31 -8.40 2.63 -9.78
N PRO A 32 -7.76 1.46 -9.60
CA PRO A 32 -7.57 0.50 -10.69
C PRO A 32 -8.93 0.08 -11.27
N GLN A 33 -9.06 0.11 -12.59
CA GLN A 33 -10.26 -0.38 -13.31
C GLN A 33 -10.14 -1.86 -13.71
N GLU A 34 -8.91 -2.36 -13.77
CA GLU A 34 -8.52 -3.69 -14.20
C GLU A 34 -7.31 -4.14 -13.38
N ASP A 35 -6.90 -5.41 -13.52
CA ASP A 35 -5.74 -5.93 -12.79
C ASP A 35 -4.47 -5.15 -13.21
N LEU A 36 -3.88 -4.44 -12.24
CA LEU A 36 -2.69 -3.62 -12.43
C LEU A 36 -1.41 -4.34 -12.02
N ASN A 37 -1.39 -5.67 -11.98
CA ASN A 37 -0.16 -6.42 -11.79
C ASN A 37 0.91 -5.95 -12.79
N LYS A 38 1.97 -5.35 -12.26
CA LYS A 38 3.10 -4.75 -12.96
C LYS A 38 4.40 -5.43 -12.52
N TYR A 39 4.40 -6.76 -12.45
CA TYR A 39 5.56 -7.55 -12.08
C TYR A 39 6.82 -7.09 -12.83
N GLY A 40 7.92 -6.90 -12.11
CA GLY A 40 9.19 -6.39 -12.63
C GLY A 40 9.23 -4.90 -12.96
N LYS A 41 8.17 -4.13 -12.67
CA LYS A 41 8.17 -2.66 -12.80
C LYS A 41 8.31 -1.97 -11.44
N ASN A 42 8.84 -0.76 -11.50
CA ASN A 42 8.98 0.11 -10.33
C ASN A 42 7.61 0.69 -9.93
N LEU A 43 7.34 0.62 -8.64
CA LEU A 43 6.24 1.22 -7.91
C LEU A 43 6.81 2.33 -7.02
N ILE A 44 5.98 3.32 -6.70
CA ILE A 44 6.34 4.41 -5.78
C ILE A 44 5.63 4.15 -4.46
N VAL A 45 6.39 4.18 -3.35
CA VAL A 45 5.86 4.23 -1.99
C VAL A 45 6.17 5.61 -1.41
N ALA A 46 5.20 6.23 -0.73
CA ALA A 46 5.38 7.55 -0.13
C ALA A 46 4.79 7.60 1.28
N GLY A 47 5.44 8.37 2.17
CA GLY A 47 4.96 8.57 3.52
C GLY A 47 5.98 9.23 4.45
N TRP A 48 5.58 9.40 5.71
CA TRP A 48 6.42 9.99 6.76
C TRP A 48 7.17 8.96 7.60
N GLY A 49 6.86 7.67 7.46
CA GLY A 49 7.43 6.58 8.25
C GLY A 49 7.18 6.67 9.75
N ARG A 50 7.52 5.60 10.48
CA ARG A 50 7.63 5.62 11.94
C ARG A 50 9.11 5.76 12.27
N HIS A 51 9.64 6.98 12.32
CA HIS A 51 11.02 7.20 12.73
C HIS A 51 11.18 6.85 14.22
N SER A 52 12.20 6.04 14.55
CA SER A 52 12.61 5.76 15.93
C SER A 52 13.29 6.96 16.61
N ASP A 53 13.73 7.95 15.81
CA ASP A 53 14.34 9.18 16.30
C ASP A 53 13.29 10.30 16.35
N GLU A 54 12.86 10.66 17.56
CA GLU A 54 11.97 11.80 17.83
C GLU A 54 12.59 13.17 17.44
N SER A 55 13.88 13.19 17.11
CA SER A 55 14.67 14.41 16.87
C SER A 55 14.73 14.88 15.41
N LYS A 56 14.17 14.14 14.44
CA LYS A 56 14.20 14.53 13.01
C LYS A 56 12.88 15.14 12.56
N LYS A 57 12.97 16.21 11.74
CA LYS A 57 11.81 16.83 11.08
C LYS A 57 11.03 15.77 10.30
N LYS A 58 9.71 15.73 10.52
CA LYS A 58 8.78 14.81 9.84
C LYS A 58 8.47 15.33 8.43
N GLU A 59 9.40 15.10 7.51
CA GLU A 59 9.26 15.47 6.10
C GLU A 59 8.67 14.29 5.31
N MET A 60 7.84 14.60 4.31
CA MET A 60 7.32 13.60 3.37
C MET A 60 8.48 13.02 2.56
N ARG A 61 8.49 11.70 2.35
CA ARG A 61 9.48 11.02 1.54
C ARG A 61 8.82 10.09 0.54
N GLU A 62 9.54 9.80 -0.53
CA GLU A 62 9.21 8.79 -1.52
C GLU A 62 10.36 7.77 -1.63
N GLY A 63 10.02 6.57 -2.06
CA GLY A 63 10.95 5.50 -2.39
C GLY A 63 10.43 4.67 -3.56
N GLU A 64 11.34 4.04 -4.28
CA GLU A 64 11.01 3.11 -5.35
C GLU A 64 11.04 1.67 -4.83
N MET A 65 10.12 0.85 -5.30
CA MET A 65 10.01 -0.58 -4.99
C MET A 65 9.76 -1.34 -6.29
N THR A 66 10.26 -2.56 -6.45
CA THR A 66 9.93 -3.43 -7.58
C THR A 66 8.77 -4.34 -7.21
N GLN A 67 7.73 -4.41 -8.05
CA GLN A 67 6.67 -5.41 -7.84
C GLN A 67 7.22 -6.82 -8.13
N VAL A 68 6.96 -7.74 -7.20
CA VAL A 68 7.40 -9.14 -7.29
C VAL A 68 6.23 -10.10 -7.18
N GLN A 69 6.49 -11.37 -7.49
CA GLN A 69 5.52 -12.45 -7.32
C GLN A 69 5.24 -12.68 -5.83
N ASN A 70 4.05 -13.19 -5.52
CA ASN A 70 3.64 -13.41 -4.13
C ASN A 70 4.55 -14.41 -3.41
N GLU A 71 5.07 -15.39 -4.14
CA GLU A 71 6.00 -16.42 -3.66
C GLU A 71 7.32 -15.84 -3.15
N GLU A 72 7.68 -14.63 -3.59
CA GLU A 72 8.93 -13.99 -3.18
C GLU A 72 8.84 -13.33 -1.80
N CYS A 73 7.65 -12.82 -1.43
CA CYS A 73 7.47 -12.11 -0.15
C CYS A 73 6.62 -12.85 0.89
N LEU A 74 5.81 -13.82 0.47
CA LEU A 74 5.00 -14.64 1.37
C LEU A 74 5.79 -15.90 1.77
N GLN A 75 5.76 -16.24 3.06
CA GLN A 75 6.50 -17.42 3.57
C GLN A 75 5.85 -18.76 3.16
N GLU A 76 6.68 -19.81 3.10
CA GLU A 76 6.22 -21.20 2.90
C GLU A 76 5.16 -21.57 3.95
N GLY A 77 4.00 -22.06 3.48
CA GLY A 77 2.86 -22.42 4.33
C GLY A 77 1.72 -21.39 4.37
N GLN A 78 1.86 -20.22 3.73
CA GLN A 78 0.72 -19.33 3.51
C GLN A 78 -0.20 -19.86 2.40
N SER A 79 -1.51 -19.93 2.68
CA SER A 79 -2.50 -20.44 1.73
C SER A 79 -2.53 -19.62 0.43
N LEU A 80 -2.58 -20.31 -0.72
CA LEU A 80 -2.83 -19.70 -2.04
C LEU A 80 -4.11 -18.85 -2.06
N SER A 81 -5.11 -19.21 -1.24
CA SER A 81 -6.35 -18.43 -1.09
C SER A 81 -6.16 -17.07 -0.40
N LYS A 82 -5.05 -16.91 0.35
CA LYS A 82 -4.64 -15.64 0.97
C LYS A 82 -3.80 -14.83 -0.01
N ALA A 83 -2.88 -15.45 -0.73
CA ALA A 83 -1.98 -14.79 -1.69
C ALA A 83 -2.73 -13.90 -2.70
N ARG A 84 -3.90 -14.34 -3.19
CA ARG A 84 -4.75 -13.58 -4.13
C ARG A 84 -5.24 -12.21 -3.60
N HIS A 85 -5.09 -11.93 -2.31
CA HIS A 85 -5.51 -10.69 -1.67
C HIS A 85 -4.35 -9.73 -1.37
N TYR A 86 -3.12 -10.07 -1.77
CA TYR A 86 -1.91 -9.28 -1.52
C TYR A 86 -1.17 -8.98 -2.82
N LEU A 87 -0.50 -7.83 -2.83
CA LEU A 87 0.54 -7.48 -3.79
C LEU A 87 1.87 -7.40 -3.04
N CYS A 88 2.90 -8.03 -3.59
CA CYS A 88 4.26 -8.00 -3.04
C CYS A 88 5.14 -7.01 -3.79
N ALA A 89 5.98 -6.28 -3.07
CA ALA A 89 7.01 -5.42 -3.63
C ALA A 89 8.24 -5.37 -2.71
N VAL A 90 9.43 -5.27 -3.29
CA VAL A 90 10.73 -5.23 -2.60
C VAL A 90 11.51 -4.00 -3.01
N ALA A 91 12.36 -3.48 -2.12
CA ALA A 91 13.25 -2.35 -2.40
C ALA A 91 14.50 -2.80 -3.16
#